data_AF-A0A2V1D9R1-F1
#
_entry.id   AF-A0A2V1D9R1-F1
#
_cell.length_a   1.000
_cell.length_b   1.000
_cell.length_c   1.000
_cell.angle_alpha   90.00
_cell.angle_beta   90.00
_cell.angle_gamma   90.00
#
_symmetry.space_group_name_H-M   'P 1'
#
loop_
_entity.id
_entity.type
_entity.pdbx_description
1 polymer ?
#
loop_
_entity_poly.entity_id
_entity_poly.type
_entity_poly.pdbx_seq_one_letter_code
_entity_poly.pdbx_strand_id
1 'polypeptide(L)'
;VVVGGPQDTFVPNTLNAAVGDIIQFQFSNGNHTVTQSTLEAPCTALAGGVHSGHIPFVDGQTEVGTFNMPVTSTDPLFLFCATGPHCQEGQVMIINPVSSLQVVDFVKNAQATEKSVDGTDVVGGTASKVALDAAAFVPAPPEDAAA
;
A
#
# COMPACT_ATOMS: atom_id res chain seq x y z
N VAL A 1 5.94 -2.11 6.12
CA VAL A 1 5.21 -2.83 5.04
C VAL A 1 5.87 -2.46 3.73
N VAL A 2 6.25 -3.44 2.92
CA VAL A 2 6.75 -3.19 1.56
C VAL A 2 5.55 -3.07 0.63
N VAL A 3 5.53 -2.06 -0.22
CA VAL A 3 4.45 -1.75 -1.17
C VAL A 3 5.00 -1.88 -2.59
N GLY A 4 4.31 -2.62 -3.44
CA GLY A 4 4.68 -2.80 -4.85
C GLY A 4 5.55 -4.02 -5.08
N GLY A 5 6.56 -3.84 -5.94
CA GLY A 5 7.42 -4.92 -6.42
C GLY A 5 6.80 -5.66 -7.60
N PRO A 6 7.48 -6.66 -8.16
CA PRO A 6 7.09 -7.31 -9.42
C PRO A 6 5.76 -8.09 -9.36
N GLN A 7 5.12 -8.16 -8.19
CA GLN A 7 3.84 -8.83 -7.96
C GLN A 7 2.74 -7.85 -7.53
N ASP A 8 3.02 -6.55 -7.43
CA ASP A 8 2.08 -5.53 -6.99
C ASP A 8 1.41 -5.90 -5.66
N THR A 9 2.19 -5.97 -4.58
CA THR A 9 1.69 -6.48 -3.28
C THR A 9 1.84 -5.49 -2.14
N PHE A 10 1.17 -5.80 -1.03
CA PHE A 10 1.54 -5.34 0.30
C PHE A 10 2.17 -6.51 1.06
N VAL A 11 3.37 -6.32 1.62
CA VAL A 11 4.08 -7.37 2.37
C VAL A 11 4.47 -6.89 3.77
N PRO A 12 3.92 -7.51 4.85
CA PRO A 12 2.79 -8.45 4.82
C PRO A 12 1.49 -7.75 4.38
N ASN A 13 0.52 -8.52 3.86
CA ASN A 13 -0.80 -8.01 3.47
C ASN A 13 -1.80 -7.95 4.65
N THR A 14 -1.35 -8.31 5.84
CA THR A 14 -2.07 -8.07 7.08
C THR A 14 -1.13 -7.96 8.26
N LEU A 15 -1.50 -7.14 9.24
CA LEU A 15 -0.79 -7.00 10.50
C LEU A 15 -1.71 -6.46 11.58
N ASN A 16 -1.29 -6.62 12.83
CA ASN A 16 -1.92 -5.96 13.98
C ASN A 16 -1.01 -4.82 14.47
N ALA A 17 -1.60 -3.69 14.81
CA ALA A 17 -0.91 -2.51 15.34
C ALA A 17 -1.73 -1.86 16.46
N ALA A 18 -1.05 -1.35 17.47
CA ALA A 18 -1.66 -0.65 18.60
C ALA A 18 -1.80 0.85 18.29
N VAL A 19 -2.73 1.51 18.98
CA VAL A 19 -2.82 2.97 18.96
C VAL A 19 -1.50 3.57 19.44
N GLY A 20 -0.96 4.52 18.67
CA GLY A 20 0.34 5.13 18.91
C GLY A 20 1.49 4.53 18.10
N ASP A 21 1.29 3.36 17.48
CA ASP A 21 2.25 2.83 16.51
C ASP A 21 2.30 3.70 15.25
N ILE A 22 3.42 3.64 14.55
CA ILE A 22 3.58 4.18 13.19
C ILE A 22 3.84 3.02 12.26
N ILE A 23 2.94 2.84 11.28
CA ILE A 23 3.15 1.89 10.21
C ILE A 23 3.88 2.63 9.09
N GLN A 24 5.14 2.25 8.86
CA GLN A 24 5.91 2.74 7.73
C GLN A 24 5.71 1.83 6.52
N PHE A 25 5.20 2.43 5.45
CA PHE A 25 5.13 1.84 4.12
C PHE A 25 6.37 2.23 3.34
N GLN A 26 7.03 1.27 2.70
CA GLN A 26 8.23 1.49 1.88
C GLN A 26 7.92 1.04 0.46
N PHE A 27 8.06 1.94 -0.50
CA PHE A 27 7.63 1.74 -1.87
C PHE A 27 8.78 1.15 -2.68
N SER A 28 8.57 -0.08 -3.13
CA SER A 28 9.47 -0.80 -4.02
C SER A 28 9.02 -0.65 -5.47
N ASN A 29 9.78 -1.24 -6.40
CA ASN A 29 9.67 -1.09 -7.86
C ASN A 29 8.23 -0.93 -8.36
N GLY A 30 8.00 0.11 -9.17
CA GLY A 30 6.68 0.50 -9.66
C GLY A 30 6.20 1.83 -9.09
N ASN A 31 4.92 2.15 -9.32
CA ASN A 31 4.27 3.35 -8.79
C ASN A 31 3.00 2.96 -8.06
N HIS A 32 2.99 3.11 -6.73
CA HIS A 32 1.92 2.59 -5.89
C HIS A 32 1.38 3.65 -4.94
N THR A 33 0.25 3.31 -4.32
CA THR A 33 -0.37 4.09 -3.25
C THR A 33 -0.68 3.20 -2.06
N VAL A 34 -0.85 3.84 -0.90
CA VAL A 34 -1.60 3.32 0.24
C VAL A 34 -2.87 4.14 0.34
N THR A 35 -3.97 3.61 -0.13
CA THR A 35 -5.26 4.30 -0.16
C THR A 35 -6.28 3.51 0.67
N GLN A 36 -6.99 4.18 1.55
CA GLN A 36 -8.03 3.56 2.36
C GLN A 36 -9.32 3.40 1.56
N SER A 37 -9.98 2.27 1.73
CA SER A 37 -11.35 2.00 1.28
C SER A 37 -12.20 1.48 2.44
N THR A 38 -13.38 0.93 2.13
CA THR A 38 -14.11 0.06 3.06
C THR A 38 -14.06 -1.40 2.57
N LEU A 39 -14.56 -2.32 3.40
CA LEU A 39 -14.71 -3.73 3.02
C LEU A 39 -15.74 -3.92 1.90
N GLU A 40 -16.80 -3.11 1.92
CA GLU A 40 -17.95 -3.18 1.02
C GLU A 40 -17.69 -2.45 -0.30
N ALA A 41 -16.83 -1.44 -0.29
CA ALA A 41 -16.41 -0.68 -1.47
C ALA A 41 -14.89 -0.72 -1.62
N PRO A 42 -14.30 -1.90 -1.89
CA PRO A 42 -12.88 -2.01 -2.17
C PRO A 42 -12.51 -1.22 -3.43
N CYS A 43 -11.23 -0.93 -3.58
CA CYS A 43 -10.69 -0.20 -4.73
C CYS A 43 -11.28 1.21 -4.95
N THR A 44 -12.01 1.77 -3.98
CA THR A 44 -12.55 3.13 -4.03
C THR A 44 -12.05 3.91 -2.82
N ALA A 45 -11.39 5.04 -3.09
CA ALA A 45 -10.86 5.89 -2.03
C ALA A 45 -11.98 6.37 -1.09
N LEU A 46 -11.76 6.15 0.20
CA LEU A 46 -12.63 6.65 1.26
C LEU A 46 -12.39 8.14 1.46
N ALA A 47 -13.43 8.96 1.32
CA ALA A 47 -13.35 10.39 1.56
C ALA A 47 -12.89 10.68 3.00
N GLY A 48 -11.81 11.45 3.15
CA GLY A 48 -11.22 11.75 4.45
C GLY A 48 -10.46 10.58 5.11
N GLY A 49 -10.27 9.47 4.40
CA GLY A 49 -9.47 8.33 4.85
C GLY A 49 -7.97 8.57 4.68
N VAL A 50 -7.21 7.49 4.63
CA VAL A 50 -5.76 7.50 4.34
C VAL A 50 -5.53 7.51 2.82
N HIS A 51 -4.57 8.31 2.38
CA HIS A 51 -4.08 8.30 1.00
C HIS A 51 -2.64 8.79 0.98
N SER A 52 -1.70 7.95 0.53
CA SER A 52 -0.27 8.31 0.51
C SER A 52 0.13 9.24 -0.63
N GLY A 53 -0.71 9.36 -1.66
CA GLY A 53 -0.25 9.77 -2.99
C GLY A 53 0.48 8.63 -3.70
N HIS A 54 0.69 8.83 -5.00
CA HIS A 54 1.54 7.98 -5.83
C HIS A 54 3.00 8.18 -5.44
N ILE A 55 3.65 7.12 -4.97
CA ILE A 55 5.07 7.13 -4.59
C ILE A 55 5.79 6.13 -5.50
N PRO A 56 6.51 6.61 -6.53
CA PRO A 56 7.23 5.74 -7.44
C PRO A 56 8.59 5.32 -6.89
N PHE A 57 9.02 4.12 -7.25
CA PHE A 57 10.39 3.66 -7.12
C PHE A 57 10.86 3.08 -8.46
N VAL A 58 12.01 3.52 -8.92
CA VAL A 58 12.62 3.11 -10.18
C VAL A 58 14.00 2.55 -9.88
N ASP A 59 14.42 1.54 -10.65
CA ASP A 59 15.69 0.88 -10.43
C ASP A 59 16.87 1.85 -10.55
N GLY A 60 17.89 1.62 -9.71
CA GLY A 60 19.05 2.52 -9.59
C GLY A 60 18.86 3.70 -8.63
N GLN A 61 17.67 3.91 -8.05
CA GLN A 61 17.49 4.89 -6.97
C GLN A 61 18.23 4.46 -5.68
N THR A 62 18.83 5.43 -4.99
CA THR A 62 19.53 5.23 -3.71
C THR A 62 18.69 5.60 -2.48
N GLU A 63 17.50 6.16 -2.70
CA GLU A 63 16.52 6.48 -1.68
C GLU A 63 15.20 5.78 -1.99
N VAL A 64 14.52 5.31 -0.95
CA VAL A 64 13.21 4.65 -1.02
C VAL A 64 12.16 5.61 -0.50
N GLY A 65 11.13 5.87 -1.30
CA GLY A 65 9.96 6.62 -0.87
C GLY A 65 9.21 5.87 0.24
N THR A 66 8.76 6.61 1.25
CA THR A 66 8.00 6.04 2.37
C THR A 66 6.73 6.83 2.67
N PHE A 67 5.77 6.17 3.30
CA PHE A 67 4.60 6.81 3.89
C PHE A 67 4.46 6.35 5.33
N ASN A 68 4.49 7.29 6.28
CA ASN A 68 4.40 7.02 7.70
C ASN A 68 2.97 7.32 8.18
N MET A 69 2.23 6.26 8.50
CA MET A 69 0.83 6.35 8.91
C MET A 69 0.71 6.13 10.43
N PRO A 70 0.29 7.14 11.21
CA PRO A 70 0.04 6.95 12.64
C PRO A 70 -1.24 6.12 12.84
N VAL A 71 -1.18 5.16 13.76
CA VAL A 71 -2.34 4.35 14.15
C VAL A 71 -3.11 5.09 15.25
N THR A 72 -4.31 5.56 14.91
CA THR A 72 -5.16 6.35 15.81
C THR A 72 -6.36 5.58 16.37
N SER A 73 -6.66 4.41 15.81
CA SER A 73 -7.69 3.47 16.27
C SER A 73 -7.23 2.03 16.07
N THR A 74 -7.82 1.09 16.82
CA THR A 74 -7.66 -0.35 16.61
C THR A 74 -8.74 -0.95 15.69
N ASP A 75 -9.62 -0.12 15.14
CA ASP A 75 -10.61 -0.57 14.15
C ASP A 75 -9.90 -1.10 12.88
N PRO A 76 -10.50 -2.06 12.15
CA PRO A 76 -9.93 -2.56 10.91
C PRO A 76 -9.75 -1.44 9.87
N LEU A 77 -8.56 -1.34 9.28
CA LEU A 77 -8.29 -0.47 8.14
C LEU A 77 -8.10 -1.29 6.88
N PHE A 78 -8.91 -1.01 5.87
CA PHE A 78 -8.87 -1.64 4.55
C PHE A 78 -8.09 -0.73 3.60
N LEU A 79 -6.95 -1.20 3.11
CA LEU A 79 -6.06 -0.43 2.27
C LEU A 79 -5.86 -1.12 0.92
N PHE A 80 -5.74 -0.34 -0.14
CA PHE A 80 -5.50 -0.80 -1.49
C PHE A 80 -4.51 0.12 -2.23
N CYS A 81 -3.96 -0.38 -3.33
CA CYS A 81 -3.25 0.47 -4.29
C CYS A 81 -4.20 0.94 -5.39
N ALA A 82 -4.27 2.25 -5.60
CA ALA A 82 -5.15 2.87 -6.59
C ALA A 82 -4.54 2.95 -8.00
N THR A 83 -3.30 2.51 -8.20
CA THR A 83 -2.66 2.49 -9.52
C THR A 83 -3.27 1.40 -10.40
N GLY A 84 -3.82 1.81 -11.54
CA GLY A 84 -4.24 0.89 -12.60
C GLY A 84 -5.10 -0.28 -12.08
N PRO A 85 -4.80 -1.53 -12.50
CA PRO A 85 -5.52 -2.71 -12.06
C PRO A 85 -4.99 -3.31 -10.75
N HIS A 86 -4.00 -2.72 -10.07
CA HIS A 86 -3.28 -3.41 -8.99
C HIS A 86 -4.22 -3.86 -7.86
N CYS A 87 -5.22 -3.04 -7.49
CA CYS A 87 -6.22 -3.45 -6.51
C CYS A 87 -6.98 -4.71 -6.94
N GLN A 88 -7.42 -4.75 -8.20
CA GLN A 88 -8.12 -5.88 -8.80
C GLN A 88 -7.21 -7.11 -8.92
N GLU A 89 -5.91 -6.92 -9.03
CA GLU A 89 -4.91 -8.00 -9.05
C GLU A 89 -4.56 -8.52 -7.64
N GLY A 90 -5.07 -7.85 -6.60
CA GLY A 90 -4.93 -8.28 -5.21
C GLY A 90 -3.96 -7.44 -4.39
N GLN A 91 -3.55 -6.26 -4.88
CA GLN A 91 -2.79 -5.27 -4.10
C GLN A 91 -3.69 -4.61 -3.05
N VAL A 92 -4.03 -5.38 -2.02
CA VAL A 92 -4.84 -4.97 -0.88
C VAL A 92 -4.24 -5.47 0.43
N MET A 93 -4.52 -4.77 1.53
CA MET A 93 -4.15 -5.21 2.86
C MET A 93 -5.16 -4.79 3.92
N ILE A 94 -5.12 -5.49 5.05
CA ILE A 94 -5.92 -5.13 6.23
C ILE A 94 -5.03 -4.98 7.46
N ILE A 95 -5.11 -3.83 8.12
CA ILE A 95 -4.56 -3.61 9.45
C ILE A 95 -5.65 -3.91 10.47
N ASN A 96 -5.29 -4.61 11.55
CA ASN A 96 -6.20 -4.99 12.64
C ASN A 96 -7.46 -5.74 12.16
N PRO A 97 -7.32 -6.82 11.35
CA PRO A 97 -8.48 -7.59 10.92
C PRO A 97 -9.19 -8.24 12.12
N VAL A 98 -10.51 -8.36 12.06
CA VAL A 98 -11.30 -9.04 13.10
C VAL A 98 -11.26 -10.57 12.97
N SER A 99 -10.84 -11.08 11.81
CA SER A 99 -10.61 -12.50 11.55
C SER A 99 -9.81 -12.70 10.25
N SER A 100 -9.22 -13.88 10.08
CA SER A 100 -8.56 -14.25 8.80
C SER A 100 -9.54 -14.29 7.62
N LEU A 101 -10.83 -14.57 7.86
CA LEU A 101 -11.85 -14.55 6.80
C LEU A 101 -12.02 -13.14 6.22
N GLN A 102 -11.89 -12.10 7.04
CA GLN A 102 -12.00 -10.72 6.57
C GLN A 102 -10.93 -10.36 5.53
N VAL A 103 -9.72 -10.90 5.68
CA VAL A 103 -8.63 -10.73 4.69
C VAL A 103 -8.99 -11.40 3.37
N VAL A 104 -9.51 -12.63 3.43
CA VAL A 104 -9.95 -13.38 2.24
C VAL A 104 -11.09 -12.67 1.53
N ASP A 105 -12.07 -12.17 2.28
CA ASP A 105 -13.23 -11.49 1.71
C ASP A 105 -12.84 -10.16 1.06
N PHE A 106 -11.94 -9.39 1.66
CA PHE A 106 -11.48 -8.13 1.08
C PHE A 106 -10.73 -8.34 -0.25
N VAL A 107 -9.85 -9.35 -0.31
CA VAL A 107 -9.16 -9.74 -1.56
C VAL A 107 -10.18 -10.13 -2.64
N LYS A 108 -11.15 -10.98 -2.32
CA LYS A 108 -12.19 -11.41 -3.27
C LYS A 108 -13.04 -10.24 -3.76
N ASN A 109 -13.46 -9.36 -2.85
CA ASN A 109 -14.28 -8.21 -3.19
C ASN A 109 -13.50 -7.25 -4.10
N ALA A 110 -12.21 -7.03 -3.84
CA ALA A 110 -11.34 -6.19 -4.67
C ALA A 110 -11.19 -6.74 -6.09
N GLN A 111 -10.93 -8.04 -6.23
CA GLN A 111 -10.85 -8.75 -7.51
C GLN A 111 -12.15 -8.70 -8.32
N ALA A 112 -13.30 -8.50 -7.67
CA ALA A 112 -14.59 -8.38 -8.32
C ALA A 112 -14.90 -6.95 -8.80
N THR A 113 -14.07 -5.95 -8.48
CA THR A 113 -14.26 -4.57 -8.96
C THR A 113 -13.73 -4.39 -10.39
N GLU A 114 -14.28 -3.41 -11.11
CA GLU A 114 -13.86 -3.14 -12.50
C GLU A 114 -12.67 -2.20 -12.60
N LYS A 115 -12.52 -1.27 -11.65
CA LYS A 115 -11.47 -0.25 -11.65
C LYS A 115 -11.24 0.34 -10.27
N SER A 116 -10.07 0.93 -10.09
CA SER A 116 -9.76 1.75 -8.93
C SER A 116 -10.30 3.18 -9.09
N VAL A 117 -10.83 3.74 -8.00
CA VAL A 117 -11.15 5.17 -7.85
C VAL A 117 -10.17 5.75 -6.85
N ASP A 118 -9.32 6.64 -7.34
CA ASP A 118 -8.20 7.18 -6.59
C ASP A 118 -8.60 8.33 -5.65
N GLY A 119 -7.73 8.63 -4.69
CA GLY A 119 -7.81 9.85 -3.87
C GLY A 119 -7.09 11.01 -4.55
N THR A 120 -7.27 12.21 -3.98
CA THR A 120 -6.64 13.44 -4.48
C THR A 120 -5.46 13.85 -3.62
N ASP A 121 -5.71 14.09 -2.34
CA ASP A 121 -4.74 14.69 -1.44
C ASP A 121 -3.96 13.63 -0.67
N VAL A 122 -2.73 13.96 -0.28
CA VAL A 122 -2.00 13.15 0.70
C VAL A 122 -2.61 13.40 2.08
N VAL A 123 -3.15 12.35 2.72
CA VAL A 123 -3.90 12.44 3.98
C VAL A 123 -3.72 11.19 4.82
N GLY A 124 -3.84 11.33 6.15
CA GLY A 124 -3.75 10.20 7.09
C GLY A 124 -2.32 9.74 7.40
N GLY A 125 -1.30 10.48 6.97
CA GLY A 125 0.11 10.20 7.24
C GLY A 125 1.04 11.20 6.57
N THR A 126 2.33 10.87 6.49
CA THR A 126 3.35 11.77 5.92
C THR A 126 4.28 11.01 4.98
N ALA A 127 4.42 11.52 3.75
CA ALA A 127 5.40 11.02 2.80
C ALA A 127 6.82 11.43 3.22
N SER A 128 7.78 10.51 3.10
CA SER A 128 9.19 10.74 3.45
C SER A 128 10.08 9.83 2.60
N LYS A 129 11.36 9.71 2.98
CA LYS A 129 12.33 8.83 2.33
C LYS A 129 13.26 8.18 3.35
N VAL A 130 13.78 7.02 3.01
CA VAL A 130 14.89 6.36 3.71
C VAL A 130 15.98 5.98 2.72
N ALA A 131 17.21 5.79 3.19
CA ALA A 131 18.29 5.27 2.35
C ALA A 131 17.99 3.82 1.94
N LEU A 132 18.42 3.42 0.74
CA LEU A 132 18.17 2.09 0.19
C LEU A 132 18.75 0.97 1.05
N ASP A 133 19.89 1.19 1.70
CA ASP A 133 20.53 0.23 2.61
C ASP A 133 19.74 0.00 3.91
N ALA A 134 18.81 0.89 4.23
CA ALA A 134 17.87 0.76 5.34
C ALA A 134 16.49 0.21 4.92
N ALA A 135 16.30 -0.11 3.63
CA ALA A 135 15.04 -0.62 3.12
C ALA A 135 14.75 -2.06 3.58
N ALA A 136 13.47 -2.37 3.76
CA ALA A 136 12.99 -3.69 4.15
C ALA A 136 12.86 -4.68 2.97
N PHE A 137 13.42 -4.33 1.81
CA PHE A 137 13.47 -5.16 0.60
C PHE A 137 14.82 -5.03 -0.08
N VAL A 138 15.18 -6.05 -0.88
CA VAL A 138 16.31 -5.97 -1.79
C VAL A 138 15.77 -5.54 -3.15
N PRO A 139 16.22 -4.40 -3.71
CA PRO A 139 15.78 -3.96 -5.04
C PRO A 139 16.14 -4.99 -6.10
N ALA A 140 15.35 -5.03 -7.17
CA ALA A 140 15.78 -5.71 -8.37
C ALA A 140 17.10 -5.09 -8.85
N PRO A 141 18.03 -5.89 -9.40
CA PRO A 141 19.13 -5.33 -10.18
C PRO A 141 18.54 -4.41 -11.25
N PRO A 142 19.17 -3.26 -11.56
CA PRO A 142 18.77 -2.47 -12.72
C PRO A 142 18.68 -3.38 -13.93
N GLU A 143 17.54 -3.41 -14.62
CA GLU A 143 17.51 -4.04 -15.94
C GLU A 143 18.56 -3.34 -16.80
N ASP A 144 19.48 -4.13 -17.37
CA ASP A 144 20.45 -3.62 -18.34
C ASP A 144 19.65 -2.85 -19.40
N ALA A 145 20.02 -1.59 -19.63
CA ALA A 145 19.39 -0.78 -20.67
C ALA A 145 19.40 -1.59 -21.96
N ALA A 146 18.20 -1.99 -22.43
CA ALA A 146 18.04 -2.85 -23.58
C ALA A 146 18.97 -2.40 -24.71
N ALA A 147 19.90 -3.29 -25.08
CA ALA A 147 20.86 -3.06 -26.16
C ALA A 147 20.17 -2.93 -27.53
#